data_AF-A0A6I2VX00-F1
#
_entry.id   AF-A0A6I2VX00-F1
#
_cell.length_a   1.000
_cell.length_b   1.000
_cell.length_c   1.000
_cell.angle_alpha   90.00
_cell.angle_beta   90.00
_cell.angle_gamma   90.00
#
_symmetry.space_group_name_H-M   'P 1'
#
loop_
_entity.id
_entity.type
_entity.pdbx_description
1 polymer ?
#
loop_
_entity_poly.entity_id
_entity_poly.type
_entity_poly.pdbx_seq_one_letter_code
_entity_poly.pdbx_strand_id
1 'polypeptide(L)'
;AISGQFSKVRSFVFIDGIDEVTEYFKKTEDISEAIHRINTEADVIWVDGHSDYGHAFEVFWDKYGKEINPKSTVLLLGDARNNYHASQAWVIKEIRQKARHVYWLNPEPRSYWNTGDSIVGEYGTHTDGVYECRNLRQLEAFVEKLA
;
A
#
# COMPACT_ATOMS: atom_id res chain seq x y z
N ALA A 1 -18.73 3.43 7.95
CA ALA A 1 -17.45 2.95 7.38
C ALA A 1 -16.67 4.13 6.84
N ILE A 2 -15.36 4.18 7.04
CA ILE A 2 -14.46 5.26 6.60
C ILE A 2 -14.59 5.55 5.10
N SER A 3 -15.00 4.55 4.30
CA SER A 3 -15.28 4.63 2.87
C SER A 3 -16.36 5.66 2.48
N GLY A 4 -17.27 6.04 3.39
CA GLY A 4 -18.35 7.01 3.11
C GLY A 4 -17.94 8.49 3.19
N GLN A 5 -16.72 8.80 3.64
CA GLN A 5 -16.25 10.19 3.83
C GLN A 5 -15.21 10.65 2.81
N PHE A 6 -14.81 9.79 1.87
CA PHE A 6 -13.82 10.12 0.84
C PHE A 6 -14.49 10.22 -0.52
N SER A 7 -14.23 11.31 -1.25
CA SER A 7 -14.88 11.60 -2.54
C SER A 7 -14.55 10.61 -3.66
N LYS A 8 -13.49 9.79 -3.50
CA LYS A 8 -13.15 8.63 -4.35
C LYS A 8 -12.00 7.82 -3.70
N VAL A 9 -12.28 6.70 -3.03
CA VAL A 9 -11.23 5.75 -2.59
C VAL A 9 -10.95 4.76 -3.72
N ARG A 10 -9.66 4.55 -4.03
CA ARG A 10 -9.20 3.45 -4.88
C ARG A 10 -8.34 2.52 -4.03
N SER A 11 -8.54 1.22 -4.19
CA SER A 11 -7.86 0.18 -3.42
C SER A 11 -7.14 -0.75 -4.37
N PHE A 12 -5.92 -1.11 -4.03
CA PHE A 12 -5.06 -1.99 -4.82
C PHE A 12 -4.49 -3.08 -3.93
N VAL A 13 -4.31 -4.28 -4.47
CA VAL A 13 -3.68 -5.42 -3.79
C VAL A 13 -2.51 -5.88 -4.64
N PHE A 14 -1.41 -6.25 -3.97
CA PHE A 14 -0.20 -6.72 -4.64
C PHE A 14 0.44 -7.88 -3.89
N ILE A 15 1.17 -8.71 -4.64
CA ILE A 15 2.14 -9.70 -4.15
C ILE A 15 3.42 -9.51 -4.98
N ASP A 16 3.36 -9.89 -6.25
CA ASP A 16 4.38 -9.59 -7.28
C ASP A 16 3.79 -8.65 -8.36
N GLY A 17 2.56 -8.91 -8.82
CA GLY A 17 1.76 -7.96 -9.60
C GLY A 17 0.91 -7.02 -8.73
N ILE A 18 0.31 -6.00 -9.35
CA ILE A 18 -0.70 -5.14 -8.69
C ILE A 18 -2.01 -5.12 -9.48
N ASP A 19 -3.11 -5.29 -8.76
CA ASP A 19 -4.46 -5.22 -9.29
C ASP A 19 -5.34 -4.21 -8.53
N GLU A 20 -6.22 -3.53 -9.24
CA GLU A 20 -7.16 -2.58 -8.66
C GLU A 20 -8.44 -3.29 -8.21
N VAL A 21 -8.67 -3.32 -6.90
CA VAL A 21 -9.81 -4.00 -6.28
C VAL A 21 -10.93 -3.04 -5.86
N THR A 22 -10.87 -1.78 -6.29
CA THR A 22 -11.83 -0.72 -5.95
C THR A 22 -13.30 -1.14 -6.14
N GLU A 23 -13.60 -1.85 -7.23
CA GLU A 23 -14.98 -2.24 -7.57
C GLU A 23 -15.54 -3.36 -6.68
N TYR A 24 -14.70 -4.17 -6.05
CA TYR A 24 -15.14 -5.20 -5.10
C TYR A 24 -15.70 -4.58 -3.82
N PHE A 25 -15.08 -3.49 -3.34
CA PHE A 25 -15.51 -2.78 -2.14
C PHE A 25 -16.72 -1.86 -2.35
N LYS A 26 -17.04 -1.48 -3.60
CA LYS A 26 -18.22 -0.66 -3.91
C LYS A 26 -19.51 -1.47 -4.02
N LYS A 27 -19.41 -2.75 -4.37
CA LYS A 27 -20.56 -3.59 -4.75
C LYS A 27 -21.11 -4.45 -3.63
N THR A 28 -20.51 -4.40 -2.45
CA THR A 28 -20.81 -5.30 -1.32
C THR A 28 -20.85 -4.48 -0.03
N GLU A 29 -21.88 -4.70 0.80
CA GLU A 29 -21.97 -4.11 2.14
C GLU A 29 -21.16 -4.92 3.18
N ASP A 30 -20.88 -6.21 2.91
CA ASP A 30 -20.09 -7.09 3.76
C ASP A 30 -18.61 -7.14 3.34
N ILE A 31 -17.76 -6.46 4.10
CA ILE A 31 -16.31 -6.44 3.88
C ILE A 31 -15.70 -7.85 3.80
N SER A 32 -16.26 -8.84 4.51
CA SER A 32 -15.77 -10.22 4.51
C SER A 32 -15.96 -10.88 3.14
N GLU A 33 -17.10 -10.62 2.49
CA GLU A 33 -17.40 -11.09 1.13
C GLU A 33 -16.45 -10.42 0.12
N ALA A 34 -16.20 -9.11 0.26
CA ALA A 34 -15.26 -8.40 -0.60
C ALA A 34 -13.83 -8.97 -0.48
N ILE A 35 -13.38 -9.29 0.74
CA ILE A 35 -12.08 -9.93 0.99
C ILE A 35 -12.03 -11.33 0.35
N HIS A 36 -13.08 -12.13 0.52
CA HIS A 36 -13.13 -13.47 -0.07
C HIS A 36 -13.05 -13.43 -1.60
N ARG A 37 -13.76 -12.49 -2.22
CA ARG A 37 -13.74 -12.29 -3.67
C ARG A 37 -12.39 -11.81 -4.16
N ILE A 38 -11.72 -10.89 -3.46
CA ILE A 38 -10.35 -10.48 -3.79
C ILE A 38 -9.41 -11.68 -3.76
N ASN A 39 -9.48 -12.52 -2.74
CA ASN A 39 -8.62 -13.70 -2.63
C ASN A 39 -8.89 -14.78 -3.72
N THR A 40 -10.05 -14.73 -4.38
CA THR A 40 -10.48 -15.75 -5.36
C THR A 40 -10.43 -15.24 -6.80
N GLU A 41 -10.65 -13.95 -7.01
CA GLU A 41 -10.84 -13.33 -8.32
C GLU A 41 -9.70 -12.38 -8.71
N ALA A 42 -8.88 -11.89 -7.77
CA ALA A 42 -7.78 -10.99 -8.09
C ALA A 42 -6.60 -11.79 -8.68
N ASP A 43 -6.08 -11.32 -9.81
CA ASP A 43 -5.06 -11.99 -10.62
C ASP A 43 -3.64 -11.73 -10.08
N VAL A 44 -3.40 -12.06 -8.81
CA VAL A 44 -2.21 -11.60 -8.06
C VAL A 44 -1.26 -12.74 -7.64
N ILE A 45 -1.45 -13.98 -8.11
CA ILE A 45 -0.69 -15.13 -7.60
C ILE A 45 0.18 -15.76 -8.70
N TRP A 46 1.49 -15.52 -8.65
CA TRP A 46 2.52 -16.38 -9.28
C TRP A 46 3.14 -17.33 -8.25
N VAL A 47 3.83 -18.34 -8.77
CA VAL A 47 4.04 -19.70 -8.23
C VAL A 47 4.95 -19.80 -6.99
N ASP A 48 5.64 -18.74 -6.55
CA ASP A 48 6.62 -18.80 -5.46
C ASP A 48 6.15 -18.28 -4.08
N GLY A 49 5.08 -17.47 -4.04
CA GLY A 49 4.46 -16.96 -2.80
C GLY A 49 5.24 -15.85 -2.08
N HIS A 50 6.24 -15.23 -2.72
CA HIS A 50 7.03 -14.14 -2.14
C HIS A 50 6.66 -12.78 -2.77
N SER A 51 6.73 -11.69 -2.00
CA SER A 51 6.41 -10.35 -2.48
C SER A 51 7.59 -9.68 -3.20
N ASP A 52 7.34 -9.10 -4.38
CA ASP A 52 8.25 -8.18 -5.08
C ASP A 52 7.61 -6.78 -5.08
N TYR A 53 7.99 -5.95 -4.11
CA TYR A 53 7.47 -4.59 -4.02
C TYR A 53 7.95 -3.73 -5.19
N GLY A 54 9.17 -3.98 -5.67
CA GLY A 54 9.76 -3.22 -6.75
C GLY A 54 8.94 -3.36 -8.03
N HIS A 55 8.65 -4.60 -8.41
CA HIS A 55 7.80 -4.89 -9.56
C HIS A 55 6.39 -4.31 -9.40
N ALA A 56 5.75 -4.54 -8.24
CA ALA A 56 4.41 -4.00 -7.96
C ALA A 56 4.36 -2.46 -8.08
N PHE A 57 5.39 -1.76 -7.61
CA PHE A 57 5.49 -0.31 -7.74
C PHE A 57 5.65 0.15 -9.19
N GLU A 58 6.50 -0.50 -9.98
CA GLU A 58 6.66 -0.15 -11.40
C GLU A 58 5.35 -0.36 -12.18
N VAL A 59 4.69 -1.50 -11.98
CA VAL A 59 3.40 -1.78 -12.64
C VAL A 59 2.35 -0.75 -12.21
N PHE A 60 2.30 -0.37 -10.92
CA PHE A 60 1.40 0.68 -10.46
C PHE A 60 1.69 2.02 -11.14
N TRP A 61 2.96 2.40 -11.22
CA TRP A 61 3.37 3.67 -11.81
C TRP A 61 3.03 3.75 -13.29
N ASP A 62 3.31 2.69 -14.04
CA ASP A 62 3.04 2.63 -15.48
C ASP A 62 1.55 2.72 -15.80
N LYS A 63 0.71 2.03 -15.00
CA LYS A 63 -0.74 2.01 -15.20
C LYS A 63 -1.43 3.27 -14.66
N TYR A 64 -1.05 3.74 -13.47
CA TYR A 64 -1.84 4.69 -12.69
C TYR A 64 -1.08 5.94 -12.24
N GLY A 65 0.24 6.03 -12.45
CA GLY A 65 1.07 7.15 -12.02
C GLY A 65 0.69 8.51 -12.62
N LYS A 66 -0.06 8.52 -13.72
CA LYS A 66 -0.63 9.74 -14.33
C LYS A 66 -1.86 10.28 -13.59
N GLU A 67 -2.55 9.46 -12.81
CA GLU A 67 -3.73 9.87 -12.05
C GLU A 67 -3.40 10.51 -10.70
N ILE A 68 -2.17 10.31 -10.23
CA ILE A 68 -1.68 10.92 -8.99
C ILE A 68 -1.49 12.42 -9.21
N ASN A 69 -2.11 13.20 -8.34
CA ASN A 69 -2.11 14.66 -8.42
C ASN A 69 -2.07 15.28 -7.01
N PRO A 70 -1.93 16.61 -6.88
CA PRO A 70 -1.80 17.27 -5.57
C PRO A 70 -3.03 17.16 -4.63
N LYS A 71 -4.14 16.57 -5.08
CA LYS A 71 -5.28 16.23 -4.21
C LYS A 71 -5.22 14.78 -3.68
N SER A 72 -4.33 13.95 -4.23
CA SER A 72 -4.16 12.55 -3.83
C SER A 72 -3.45 12.42 -2.50
N THR A 73 -3.91 11.50 -1.66
CA THR A 73 -3.16 10.95 -0.53
C THR A 73 -2.94 9.47 -0.81
N VAL A 74 -1.70 9.01 -0.73
CA VAL A 74 -1.33 7.61 -0.98
C VAL A 74 -0.96 6.96 0.34
N LEU A 75 -1.56 5.80 0.61
CA LEU A 75 -1.30 4.99 1.79
C LEU A 75 -0.71 3.65 1.33
N LEU A 76 0.55 3.41 1.66
CA LEU A 76 1.24 2.14 1.41
C LEU A 76 1.05 1.26 2.64
N LEU A 77 0.51 0.06 2.45
CA LEU A 77 0.27 -0.92 3.51
C LEU A 77 1.13 -2.15 3.24
N GLY A 78 2.11 -2.43 4.08
CA GLY A 78 3.02 -3.56 3.87
C GLY A 78 4.21 -3.59 4.83
N ASP A 79 4.85 -4.74 4.95
CA ASP A 79 6.01 -4.97 5.81
C ASP A 79 7.36 -4.53 5.20
N ALA A 80 7.36 -4.24 3.90
CA ALA A 80 8.55 -3.96 3.09
C ALA A 80 9.59 -5.10 3.08
N ARG A 81 9.16 -6.35 3.27
CA ARG A 81 9.96 -7.56 3.06
C ARG A 81 10.10 -7.78 1.55
N ASN A 82 11.21 -7.31 0.98
CA ASN A 82 11.37 -7.26 -0.48
C ASN A 82 12.03 -8.51 -1.07
N ASN A 83 12.29 -9.56 -0.27
CA ASN A 83 12.87 -10.82 -0.73
C ASN A 83 14.16 -10.65 -1.59
N TYR A 84 14.95 -9.61 -1.29
CA TYR A 84 16.19 -9.25 -2.00
C TYR A 84 16.03 -8.78 -3.46
N HIS A 85 14.81 -8.44 -3.89
CA HIS A 85 14.55 -7.81 -5.19
C HIS A 85 15.04 -6.36 -5.23
N ALA A 86 15.10 -5.78 -6.43
CA ALA A 86 15.36 -4.36 -6.58
C ALA A 86 14.24 -3.55 -5.90
N SER A 87 14.60 -2.48 -5.19
CA SER A 87 13.61 -1.72 -4.42
C SER A 87 12.64 -0.95 -5.33
N GLN A 88 13.13 -0.41 -6.44
CA GLN A 88 12.40 0.58 -7.24
C GLN A 88 11.84 1.74 -6.40
N ALA A 89 12.56 2.13 -5.34
CA ALA A 89 12.17 3.20 -4.42
C ALA A 89 11.95 4.55 -5.13
N TRP A 90 12.52 4.72 -6.33
CA TRP A 90 12.27 5.87 -7.21
C TRP A 90 10.78 6.07 -7.51
N VAL A 91 9.98 5.00 -7.57
CA VAL A 91 8.52 5.13 -7.79
C VAL A 91 7.88 5.89 -6.65
N ILE A 92 8.19 5.53 -5.39
CA ILE A 92 7.65 6.22 -4.21
C ILE A 92 8.08 7.69 -4.22
N LYS A 93 9.32 7.96 -4.61
CA LYS A 93 9.83 9.32 -4.79
C LYS A 93 9.00 10.12 -5.80
N GLU A 94 8.66 9.54 -6.94
CA GLU A 94 7.81 10.17 -7.96
C GLU A 94 6.37 10.36 -7.48
N ILE A 95 5.80 9.38 -6.78
CA ILE A 95 4.49 9.50 -6.12
C ILE A 95 4.50 10.68 -5.15
N ARG A 96 5.52 10.78 -4.29
CA ARG A 96 5.65 11.84 -3.29
C ARG A 96 5.79 13.23 -3.89
N GLN A 97 6.41 13.36 -5.06
CA GLN A 97 6.49 14.63 -5.78
C GLN A 97 5.12 15.13 -6.27
N LYS A 98 4.21 14.21 -6.61
CA LYS A 98 2.89 14.53 -7.18
C LYS A 98 1.75 14.58 -6.17
N ALA A 99 1.76 13.65 -5.21
CA ALA A 99 0.71 13.52 -4.20
C ALA A 99 0.83 14.59 -3.11
N ARG A 100 -0.30 14.91 -2.47
CA ARG A 100 -0.32 15.77 -1.28
C ARG A 100 0.43 15.13 -0.12
N HIS A 101 0.15 13.84 0.10
CA HIS A 101 0.70 13.06 1.19
C HIS A 101 0.97 11.62 0.74
N VAL A 102 2.06 11.04 1.24
CA VAL A 102 2.42 9.62 1.08
C VAL A 102 2.83 9.08 2.43
N TYR A 103 2.09 8.11 2.95
CA TYR A 103 2.38 7.46 4.24
C TYR A 103 2.56 5.96 4.06
N TRP A 104 3.42 5.38 4.90
CA TRP A 104 3.60 3.93 4.97
C TRP A 104 3.14 3.40 6.32
N LEU A 105 2.21 2.45 6.31
CA LEU A 105 1.78 1.72 7.50
C LEU A 105 2.32 0.30 7.46
N ASN A 106 3.21 -0.02 8.38
CA ASN A 106 3.90 -1.30 8.45
C ASN A 106 3.30 -2.17 9.58
N PRO A 107 2.85 -3.41 9.30
CA PRO A 107 2.27 -4.31 10.30
C PRO A 107 3.32 -5.05 11.16
N GLU A 108 4.60 -4.98 10.83
CA GLU A 108 5.68 -5.49 11.66
C GLU A 108 6.02 -4.50 12.79
N PRO A 109 6.40 -5.00 13.99
CA PRO A 109 6.92 -4.13 15.03
C PRO A 109 8.22 -3.42 14.58
N ARG A 110 8.41 -2.17 15.00
CA ARG A 110 9.59 -1.35 14.60
C ARG A 110 10.94 -2.04 14.84
N SER A 111 11.04 -2.93 15.82
CA SER A 111 12.26 -3.69 16.09
C SER A 111 12.67 -4.66 14.97
N TYR A 112 11.75 -4.99 14.06
CA TYR A 112 11.98 -5.87 12.91
C TYR A 112 12.30 -5.09 11.63
N TRP A 113 12.11 -3.77 11.63
CA TRP A 113 12.35 -2.94 10.45
C TRP A 113 13.83 -2.90 10.14
N ASN A 114 14.17 -2.98 8.85
CA ASN A 114 15.57 -3.02 8.38
C ASN A 114 16.36 -4.21 8.93
N THR A 115 15.67 -5.29 9.31
CA THR A 115 16.27 -6.58 9.66
C THR A 115 15.98 -7.60 8.56
N GLY A 116 16.89 -8.54 8.30
CA GLY A 116 16.74 -9.49 7.21
C GLY A 116 16.63 -8.79 5.86
N ASP A 117 15.56 -9.09 5.13
CA ASP A 117 15.22 -8.53 3.81
C ASP A 117 14.24 -7.34 3.88
N SER A 118 13.90 -6.85 5.07
CA SER A 118 13.08 -5.64 5.21
C SER A 118 13.88 -4.42 4.77
N ILE A 119 13.37 -3.64 3.81
CA ILE A 119 14.00 -2.42 3.31
C ILE A 119 13.15 -1.17 3.55
N VAL A 120 12.27 -1.20 4.56
CA VAL A 120 11.34 -0.09 4.88
C VAL A 120 12.05 1.25 5.08
N GLY A 121 13.32 1.24 5.53
CA GLY A 121 14.13 2.44 5.67
C GLY A 121 14.41 3.13 4.34
N GLU A 122 14.64 2.36 3.26
CA GLU A 122 14.86 2.88 1.91
C GLU A 122 13.58 3.53 1.38
N TYR A 123 12.46 2.82 1.41
CA TYR A 123 11.16 3.34 1.01
C TYR A 123 10.72 4.54 1.84
N GLY A 124 10.95 4.49 3.16
CA GLY A 124 10.57 5.53 4.10
C GLY A 124 11.18 6.89 3.79
N THR A 125 12.39 6.94 3.20
CA THR A 125 13.04 8.20 2.78
C THR A 125 12.24 9.00 1.75
N HIS A 126 11.27 8.36 1.08
CA HIS A 126 10.43 8.96 0.05
C HIS A 126 8.98 9.15 0.52
N THR A 127 8.72 9.07 1.82
CA THR A 127 7.39 9.24 2.42
C THR A 127 7.35 10.42 3.38
N ASP A 128 6.15 10.91 3.70
CA ASP A 128 5.92 11.86 4.80
C ASP A 128 6.06 11.21 6.18
N GLY A 129 5.95 9.89 6.25
CA GLY A 129 6.20 9.15 7.48
C GLY A 129 5.91 7.66 7.36
N VAL A 130 6.64 6.90 8.17
CA VAL A 130 6.46 5.45 8.32
C VAL A 130 5.98 5.15 9.75
N TYR A 131 4.87 4.44 9.84
CA TYR A 131 4.17 4.15 11.09
C TYR A 131 3.98 2.65 11.28
N GLU A 132 4.29 2.18 12.48
CA GLU A 132 3.87 0.84 12.90
C GLU A 132 2.36 0.84 13.11
N CYS A 133 1.65 -0.05 12.40
CA CYS A 133 0.20 -0.17 12.42
C CYS A 133 -0.21 -1.63 12.28
N ARG A 134 -0.39 -2.30 13.42
CA ARG A 134 -0.60 -3.75 13.55
C ARG A 134 -1.99 -4.10 14.06
N ASN A 135 -2.72 -3.09 14.52
CA ASN A 135 -4.05 -3.21 15.11
C ASN A 135 -4.85 -1.91 14.96
N LEU A 136 -6.15 -2.00 15.23
CA LEU A 136 -7.08 -0.89 15.09
C LEU A 136 -6.69 0.33 15.95
N ARG A 137 -6.20 0.12 17.17
CA ARG A 137 -5.77 1.20 18.06
C ARG A 137 -4.61 2.02 17.45
N GLN A 138 -3.67 1.36 16.80
CA GLN A 138 -2.56 2.03 16.11
C GLN A 138 -3.04 2.77 14.86
N LEU A 139 -4.03 2.22 14.14
CA LEU A 139 -4.65 2.88 13.00
C LEU A 139 -5.40 4.15 13.44
N GLU A 140 -6.20 4.07 14.51
CA GLU A 140 -6.89 5.21 15.13
C GLU A 140 -5.90 6.32 15.51
N ALA A 141 -4.82 5.95 16.22
CA ALA A 141 -3.77 6.90 16.61
C ALA A 141 -3.02 7.51 15.41
N PHE A 142 -2.95 6.83 14.27
CA PHE A 142 -2.41 7.41 13.04
C PHE A 142 -3.40 8.41 12.43
N VAL A 143 -4.68 8.05 12.34
CA VAL A 143 -5.73 8.94 11.80
C VAL A 143 -5.83 10.23 12.63
N GLU A 144 -5.76 10.15 13.95
CA GLU A 144 -5.75 11.31 14.85
C GLU A 144 -4.58 12.28 14.58
N LYS A 145 -3.44 11.79 14.09
CA LYS A 145 -2.28 12.64 13.73
C LYS A 145 -2.46 13.37 12.40
N LEU A 146 -3.40 12.92 11.56
CA LEU A 146 -3.68 13.54 10.26
C LEU A 146 -4.78 14.60 10.33
N ALA A 147 -5.56 14.63 11.41
CA ALA A 147 -6.63 15.59 11.68
C ALA A 147 -6.08 16.93 12.19
#